data_AF-W2GQB4-F1
#
_entry.id   AF-W2GQB4-F1
#
_cell.length_a   1.000
_cell.length_b   1.000
_cell.length_c   1.000
_cell.angle_alpha   90.00
_cell.angle_beta   90.00
_cell.angle_gamma   90.00
#
_symmetry.space_group_name_H-M   'P 1'
#
loop_
_entity.id
_entity.type
_entity.pdbx_description
1 polymer ?
#
loop_
_entity_poly.entity_id
_entity_poly.type
_entity_poly.pdbx_seq_one_letter_code
_entity_poly.pdbx_strand_id
1 'polypeptide(L)'
;MVEVEWQLISQGAEAKVFETDFAGRPCIVKERVKKSYRLPVLDKKLSHRRLVQEARCILKCRRAGVLTPVIFLVDEDNSRLYLEKVEGGSLKDYLRRAYKLDPKYGNEALKKAYHIGEAIAKMHDADIVHGDLTTSNMMLSSDDATDVTMIDFGLANSQPLPEDKAVDLYVMERAFASTHVNSELLVRVENVLNKTEANWRLTAYRFITVLTTG
;
A
#
# COMPACT_ATOMS: atom_id res chain seq x y z
N MET A 1 -5.38 -4.20 -36.04
CA MET A 1 -5.01 -4.21 -34.62
C MET A 1 -6.30 -4.02 -33.85
N VAL A 2 -6.68 -4.98 -33.01
CA VAL A 2 -7.86 -4.81 -32.15
C VAL A 2 -7.49 -3.70 -31.15
N GLU A 3 -8.25 -2.61 -31.10
CA GLU A 3 -8.12 -1.65 -30.02
C GLU A 3 -8.38 -2.39 -28.72
N VAL A 4 -7.35 -2.56 -27.90
CA VAL A 4 -7.50 -3.17 -26.58
C VAL A 4 -8.24 -2.14 -25.74
N GLU A 5 -9.56 -2.28 -25.63
CA GLU A 5 -10.38 -1.39 -24.83
C GLU A 5 -10.02 -1.57 -23.36
N TRP A 6 -9.60 -0.48 -22.71
CA TRP A 6 -9.22 -0.49 -21.30
C TRP A 6 -10.46 -0.30 -20.45
N GLN A 7 -10.70 -1.21 -19.51
CA GLN A 7 -11.82 -1.10 -18.58
C GLN A 7 -11.45 -0.19 -17.41
N LEU A 8 -12.13 0.94 -17.23
CA LEU A 8 -11.91 1.80 -16.07
C LEU A 8 -12.39 1.10 -14.79
N ILE A 9 -11.49 0.86 -13.84
CA ILE A 9 -11.80 0.28 -12.52
C ILE A 9 -12.12 1.39 -11.52
N SER A 10 -11.30 2.44 -11.50
CA SER A 10 -11.46 3.55 -10.56
C SER A 10 -10.89 4.86 -11.09
N GLN A 11 -11.45 5.96 -10.60
CA GLN A 11 -10.96 7.29 -10.91
C GLN A 11 -10.90 8.11 -9.63
N GLY A 12 -9.67 8.43 -9.21
CA GLY A 12 -9.40 9.32 -8.09
C GLY A 12 -8.99 10.71 -8.54
N ALA A 13 -8.69 11.57 -7.56
CA ALA A 13 -8.10 12.86 -7.83
C ALA A 13 -6.70 12.72 -8.45
N GLU A 14 -5.91 11.72 -8.05
CA GLU A 14 -4.52 11.60 -8.51
C GLU A 14 -4.36 10.82 -9.81
N ALA A 15 -5.15 9.76 -10.00
CA ALA A 15 -4.99 8.83 -11.11
C ALA A 15 -6.31 8.18 -11.52
N LYS A 16 -6.35 7.71 -12.78
CA LYS A 16 -7.29 6.72 -13.28
C LYS A 16 -6.62 5.36 -13.27
N VAL A 17 -7.37 4.34 -12.87
CA VAL A 17 -6.90 2.96 -12.83
C VAL A 17 -7.74 2.15 -13.80
N PHE A 18 -7.06 1.49 -14.73
CA PHE A 18 -7.68 0.66 -15.76
C PHE A 18 -7.24 -0.79 -15.65
N GLU A 19 -8.11 -1.70 -16.06
CA GLU A 19 -7.80 -3.11 -16.29
C GLU A 19 -7.60 -3.34 -17.78
N THR A 20 -6.58 -4.13 -18.14
CA THR A 20 -6.28 -4.51 -19.51
C THR A 20 -5.47 -5.80 -19.58
N ASP A 21 -5.14 -6.24 -20.79
CA ASP A 21 -4.15 -7.26 -21.07
C ASP A 21 -2.85 -6.60 -21.56
N PHE A 22 -1.71 -7.01 -21.01
CA PHE A 22 -0.39 -6.60 -21.47
C PHE A 22 0.43 -7.83 -21.88
N ALA A 23 0.51 -8.07 -23.19
CA ALA A 23 1.23 -9.18 -23.79
C ALA A 23 0.76 -10.57 -23.25
N GLY A 24 -0.55 -10.77 -23.16
CA GLY A 24 -1.16 -12.02 -22.68
C GLY A 24 -1.18 -12.17 -21.16
N ARG A 25 -0.95 -11.08 -20.41
CA ARG A 25 -0.92 -11.06 -18.95
C ARG A 25 -1.92 -10.03 -18.40
N PRO A 26 -2.73 -10.39 -17.39
CA PRO A 26 -3.60 -9.44 -16.68
C PRO A 26 -2.81 -8.25 -16.13
N CYS A 27 -3.25 -7.04 -16.46
CA CYS A 27 -2.52 -5.81 -16.20
C CYS A 27 -3.44 -4.72 -15.63
N ILE A 28 -2.91 -3.97 -14.68
CA ILE A 28 -3.47 -2.72 -14.18
C ILE A 28 -2.66 -1.56 -14.74
N VAL A 29 -3.34 -0.60 -15.36
CA VAL A 29 -2.71 0.64 -15.84
C VAL A 29 -3.13 1.79 -14.92
N LYS A 30 -2.17 2.39 -14.24
CA LYS A 30 -2.37 3.61 -13.45
C LYS A 30 -1.92 4.81 -14.26
N GLU A 31 -2.87 5.62 -14.71
CA GLU A 31 -2.64 6.85 -15.48
C GLU A 31 -2.83 8.08 -14.59
N ARG A 32 -1.81 8.94 -14.47
CA ARG A 32 -1.94 10.16 -13.67
C ARG A 32 -2.84 11.19 -14.35
N VAL A 33 -3.72 11.80 -13.56
CA VAL A 33 -4.64 12.84 -14.06
C VAL A 33 -3.91 14.18 -14.18
N LYS A 34 -3.88 14.73 -15.40
CA LYS A 34 -3.37 16.08 -15.67
C LYS A 34 -4.13 17.13 -14.85
N LYS A 35 -3.41 18.04 -14.21
CA LYS A 35 -4.01 19.11 -13.39
C LYS A 35 -4.05 20.42 -14.17
N SER A 36 -5.22 20.75 -14.71
CA SER A 36 -5.43 21.95 -15.55
C SER A 36 -5.11 23.27 -14.86
N TYR A 37 -5.15 23.31 -13.53
CA TYR A 37 -4.80 24.50 -12.74
C TYR A 37 -3.27 24.72 -12.62
N ARG A 38 -2.43 23.77 -13.03
CA ARG A 38 -0.96 23.89 -13.00
C ARG A 38 -0.43 24.31 -14.35
N LEU A 39 0.70 25.03 -14.36
CA LEU A 39 1.44 25.30 -15.59
C LEU A 39 1.86 23.96 -16.24
N PRO A 40 1.66 23.76 -17.56
CA PRO A 40 1.89 22.46 -18.21
C PRO A 40 3.29 21.88 -18.00
N VAL A 41 4.31 22.74 -18.03
CA VAL A 41 5.72 22.32 -17.81
C VAL A 41 5.93 21.82 -16.38
N LEU A 42 5.33 22.49 -15.40
CA LEU A 42 5.42 22.09 -14.00
C LEU A 42 4.64 20.80 -13.73
N ASP A 43 3.43 20.67 -14.30
CA ASP A 43 2.63 19.46 -14.16
C ASP A 43 3.35 18.25 -14.76
N LYS A 44 3.92 18.38 -15.97
CA LYS A 44 4.72 17.32 -16.59
C LYS A 44 5.91 16.92 -15.71
N LYS A 45 6.66 17.89 -15.19
CA LYS A 45 7.81 17.63 -14.30
C LYS A 45 7.40 16.94 -13.00
N LEU A 46 6.30 17.37 -12.37
CA LEU A 46 5.80 16.78 -11.13
C LEU A 46 5.27 15.36 -11.36
N SER A 47 4.49 15.15 -12.42
CA SER A 47 3.94 13.83 -12.78
C SER A 47 5.05 12.84 -13.13
N HIS A 48 6.05 13.26 -13.90
CA HIS A 48 7.25 12.48 -14.19
C HIS A 48 7.99 12.06 -12.92
N ARG A 49 8.32 13.03 -12.04
CA ARG A 49 9.01 12.75 -10.78
C ARG A 49 8.23 11.75 -9.91
N ARG A 50 6.91 11.91 -9.80
CA ARG A 50 6.06 11.00 -9.02
C ARG A 50 6.00 9.60 -9.65
N LEU A 51 5.87 9.50 -10.97
CA LEU A 51 5.87 8.21 -11.68
C LEU A 51 7.18 7.43 -11.43
N VAL A 52 8.33 8.10 -11.61
CA VAL A 52 9.65 7.47 -11.41
C VAL A 52 9.84 7.08 -9.94
N GLN A 53 9.41 7.94 -9.01
CA GLN A 53 9.51 7.64 -7.57
C GLN A 53 8.67 6.42 -7.20
N GLU A 54 7.42 6.36 -7.67
CA GLU A 54 6.51 5.24 -7.42
C GLU A 54 7.08 3.92 -7.95
N ALA A 55 7.55 3.90 -9.20
CA ALA A 55 8.18 2.73 -9.80
C ALA A 55 9.46 2.29 -9.03
N ARG A 56 10.27 3.25 -8.58
CA ARG A 56 11.48 2.98 -7.80
C ARG A 56 11.15 2.38 -6.42
N CYS A 57 10.15 2.93 -5.72
CA CYS A 57 9.71 2.41 -4.43
C CYS A 57 9.19 0.98 -4.55
N ILE A 58 8.34 0.69 -5.55
CA ILE A 58 7.85 -0.67 -5.84
C ILE A 58 9.02 -1.64 -6.01
N LEU A 59 10.00 -1.30 -6.86
CA LEU A 59 11.14 -2.16 -7.11
C LEU A 59 12.03 -2.36 -5.87
N LYS A 60 12.26 -1.30 -5.07
CA LYS A 60 13.07 -1.37 -3.84
C LYS A 60 12.38 -2.21 -2.76
N CYS A 61 11.07 -2.04 -2.57
CA CYS A 61 10.23 -2.90 -1.72
C CYS A 61 10.34 -4.37 -2.13
N ARG A 62 10.17 -4.67 -3.41
CA ARG A 62 10.25 -6.04 -3.93
C ARG A 62 11.60 -6.70 -3.65
N ARG A 63 12.70 -5.95 -3.81
CA ARG A 63 14.06 -6.43 -3.49
C ARG A 63 14.26 -6.69 -2.01
N ALA A 64 13.55 -5.98 -1.14
CA ALA A 64 13.55 -6.18 0.31
C ALA A 64 12.62 -7.32 0.78
N GLY A 65 11.99 -8.05 -0.15
CA GLY A 65 11.08 -9.16 0.19
C GLY A 65 9.68 -8.72 0.61
N VAL A 66 9.29 -7.47 0.32
CA VAL A 66 7.90 -7.01 0.41
C VAL A 66 7.20 -7.40 -0.89
N LEU A 67 6.02 -8.03 -0.80
CA LEU A 67 5.23 -8.31 -1.99
C LEU A 67 4.69 -7.00 -2.58
N THR A 68 4.97 -6.77 -3.85
CA THR A 68 4.44 -5.67 -4.65
C THR A 68 4.11 -6.18 -6.05
N PRO A 69 3.21 -5.53 -6.81
CA PRO A 69 2.97 -5.88 -8.20
C PRO A 69 4.26 -5.82 -9.03
N VAL A 70 4.42 -6.73 -9.99
CA VAL A 70 5.48 -6.62 -11.00
C VAL A 70 5.19 -5.42 -11.90
N ILE A 71 6.20 -4.60 -12.18
CA ILE A 71 6.11 -3.53 -13.19
C ILE A 71 6.35 -4.14 -14.57
N PHE A 72 5.39 -3.97 -15.48
CA PHE A 72 5.53 -4.38 -16.87
C PHE A 72 6.12 -3.28 -17.75
N LEU A 73 5.68 -2.03 -17.54
CA LEU A 73 6.11 -0.88 -18.32
C LEU A 73 5.96 0.41 -17.51
N VAL A 74 6.91 1.32 -17.67
CA VAL A 74 6.82 2.71 -17.22
C VAL A 74 6.73 3.58 -18.48
N ASP A 75 5.59 4.20 -18.73
CA ASP A 75 5.35 5.09 -19.87
C ASP A 75 5.37 6.54 -19.37
N GLU A 76 6.54 7.16 -19.48
CA GLU A 76 6.80 8.52 -19.00
C GLU A 76 6.07 9.59 -19.83
N ASP A 77 5.85 9.33 -21.13
CA ASP A 77 5.22 10.28 -22.05
C ASP A 77 3.75 10.48 -21.73
N ASN A 78 3.05 9.38 -21.40
CA ASN A 78 1.65 9.43 -21.01
C ASN A 78 1.43 9.42 -19.50
N SER A 79 2.50 9.40 -18.69
CA SER A 79 2.43 9.32 -17.23
C SER A 79 1.64 8.09 -16.73
N ARG A 80 1.97 6.92 -17.29
CA ARG A 80 1.32 5.64 -17.02
C ARG A 80 2.27 4.62 -16.41
N LEU A 81 1.76 3.85 -15.46
CA LEU A 81 2.46 2.70 -14.87
C LEU A 81 1.65 1.43 -15.13
N TYR A 82 2.26 0.46 -15.79
CA TYR A 82 1.67 -0.84 -16.10
C TYR A 82 2.16 -1.84 -15.05
N LEU A 83 1.22 -2.41 -14.31
CA LEU A 83 1.45 -3.26 -13.16
C LEU A 83 0.76 -4.60 -13.36
N GLU A 84 1.33 -5.64 -12.79
CA GLU A 84 0.64 -6.91 -12.55
C GLU A 84 -0.69 -6.67 -11.83
N LYS A 85 -1.74 -7.31 -12.33
CA LYS A 85 -3.00 -7.38 -11.59
C LYS A 85 -2.85 -8.36 -10.43
N VAL A 86 -3.05 -7.88 -9.22
CA VAL A 86 -3.13 -8.73 -8.03
C VAL A 86 -4.55 -9.29 -7.94
N GLU A 87 -4.67 -10.60 -8.07
CA GLU A 87 -5.95 -11.29 -7.91
C GLU A 87 -6.39 -11.29 -6.44
N GLY A 88 -7.66 -11.60 -6.13
CA GLY A 88 -8.16 -11.78 -4.75
C GLY A 88 -8.65 -10.51 -4.02
N GLY A 89 -8.30 -9.32 -4.49
CA GLY A 89 -8.94 -8.06 -4.08
C GLY A 89 -8.32 -7.39 -2.84
N SER A 90 -9.00 -6.32 -2.37
CA SER A 90 -8.46 -5.46 -1.30
C SER A 90 -8.64 -6.07 0.09
N LEU A 91 -7.68 -5.80 0.99
CA LEU A 91 -7.78 -6.15 2.40
C LEU A 91 -9.01 -5.49 3.05
N LYS A 92 -9.36 -4.27 2.63
CA LYS A 92 -10.57 -3.57 3.09
C LYS A 92 -11.83 -4.42 2.87
N ASP A 93 -11.99 -4.95 1.67
CA ASP A 93 -13.17 -5.75 1.33
C ASP A 93 -13.16 -7.09 2.04
N TYR A 94 -11.97 -7.71 2.19
CA TYR A 94 -11.80 -8.91 3.01
C TYR A 94 -12.24 -8.68 4.46
N LEU A 95 -11.72 -7.64 5.14
CA LEU A 95 -12.03 -7.36 6.54
C LEU A 95 -13.52 -7.04 6.73
N ARG A 96 -14.13 -6.35 5.76
CA ARG A 96 -15.59 -6.11 5.76
C ARG A 96 -16.39 -7.41 5.66
N ARG A 97 -15.95 -8.38 4.85
CA ARG A 97 -16.58 -9.71 4.78
C ARG A 97 -16.35 -10.50 6.07
N ALA A 98 -15.12 -10.51 6.57
CA ALA A 98 -14.73 -11.20 7.80
C ALA A 98 -15.55 -10.72 9.00
N TYR A 99 -15.74 -9.40 9.16
CA TYR A 99 -16.55 -8.82 10.23
C TYR A 99 -18.03 -9.25 10.18
N LYS A 100 -18.60 -9.38 8.97
CA LYS A 100 -19.99 -9.84 8.80
C LYS A 100 -20.17 -11.30 9.23
N LEU A 101 -19.12 -12.10 9.11
CA LEU A 101 -19.13 -13.51 9.51
C LEU A 101 -18.86 -13.66 11.02
N ASP A 102 -17.87 -12.91 11.52
CA ASP A 102 -17.50 -12.87 12.93
C ASP A 102 -17.13 -11.42 13.35
N PRO A 103 -17.98 -10.76 14.15
CA PRO A 103 -17.73 -9.39 14.64
C PRO A 103 -16.47 -9.21 15.51
N LYS A 104 -15.80 -10.30 15.90
CA LYS A 104 -14.52 -10.28 16.63
C LYS A 104 -13.30 -10.47 15.74
N TYR A 105 -13.51 -10.68 14.44
CA TYR A 105 -12.50 -11.12 13.48
C TYR A 105 -11.90 -12.48 13.88
N GLY A 106 -12.14 -13.49 13.06
CA GLY A 106 -11.59 -14.83 13.30
C GLY A 106 -10.05 -14.87 13.23
N ASN A 107 -9.48 -16.01 13.65
CA ASN A 107 -8.03 -16.22 13.69
C ASN A 107 -7.30 -15.92 12.37
N GLU A 108 -7.96 -16.13 11.22
CA GLU A 108 -7.37 -15.83 9.91
C GLU A 108 -7.12 -14.34 9.69
N ALA A 109 -8.00 -13.47 10.17
CA ALA A 109 -7.79 -12.03 10.10
C ALA A 109 -6.61 -11.58 10.99
N LEU A 110 -6.44 -12.21 12.16
CA LEU A 110 -5.30 -11.97 13.05
C LEU A 110 -3.98 -12.42 12.41
N LYS A 111 -3.96 -13.57 11.71
CA LYS A 111 -2.77 -14.01 10.94
C LYS A 111 -2.42 -13.01 9.84
N LYS A 112 -3.40 -12.51 9.09
CA LYS A 112 -3.16 -11.48 8.06
C LYS A 112 -2.63 -10.19 8.68
N ALA A 113 -3.17 -9.77 9.82
CA ALA A 113 -2.66 -8.61 10.57
C ALA A 113 -1.18 -8.73 10.93
N TYR A 114 -0.73 -9.91 11.34
CA TYR A 114 0.68 -10.19 11.58
C TYR A 114 1.54 -9.97 10.33
N HIS A 115 1.14 -10.53 9.18
CA HIS A 115 1.89 -10.39 7.93
C HIS A 115 1.87 -8.97 7.34
N ILE A 116 0.82 -8.19 7.60
CA ILE A 116 0.83 -6.74 7.29
C ILE A 116 1.95 -6.05 8.06
N GLY A 117 2.05 -6.36 9.35
CA GLY A 117 3.12 -5.84 10.21
C GLY A 117 4.52 -6.23 9.71
N GLU A 118 4.72 -7.49 9.31
CA GLU A 118 5.97 -7.94 8.71
C GLU A 118 6.29 -7.21 7.38
N ALA A 119 5.29 -7.01 6.51
CA ALA A 119 5.47 -6.30 5.26
C ALA A 119 5.88 -4.84 5.49
N ILE A 120 5.26 -4.17 6.46
CA ILE A 120 5.62 -2.79 6.82
C ILE A 120 7.01 -2.72 7.44
N ALA A 121 7.35 -3.66 8.34
CA ALA A 121 8.69 -3.71 8.93
C ALA A 121 9.77 -3.86 7.84
N LYS A 122 9.62 -4.82 6.92
CA LYS A 122 10.54 -5.00 5.78
C LYS A 122 10.64 -3.76 4.90
N MET A 123 9.53 -3.08 4.65
CA MET A 123 9.50 -1.83 3.89
C MET A 123 10.27 -0.71 4.60
N HIS A 124 10.06 -0.54 5.91
CA HIS A 124 10.74 0.46 6.73
C HIS A 124 12.23 0.15 6.90
N ASP A 125 12.61 -1.13 7.04
CA ASP A 125 14.01 -1.58 7.08
C ASP A 125 14.72 -1.32 5.74
N ALA A 126 13.97 -1.31 4.64
CA ALA A 126 14.46 -0.90 3.33
C ALA A 126 14.46 0.64 3.14
N ASP A 127 14.28 1.42 4.20
CA ASP A 127 14.18 2.89 4.15
C ASP A 127 13.14 3.37 3.12
N ILE A 128 11.96 2.77 3.19
CA ILE A 128 10.78 3.19 2.44
C ILE A 128 9.69 3.47 3.45
N VAL A 129 9.07 4.65 3.33
CA VAL A 129 7.81 4.99 3.99
C VAL A 129 6.76 5.06 2.91
N HIS A 130 5.60 4.45 3.14
CA HIS A 130 4.55 4.39 2.12
C HIS A 130 3.82 5.72 1.99
N GLY A 131 3.56 6.38 3.12
CA GLY A 131 2.90 7.70 3.17
C GLY A 131 1.39 7.66 2.93
N ASP A 132 0.81 6.47 2.75
CA ASP A 132 -0.63 6.25 2.57
C ASP A 132 -1.04 4.82 2.97
N LEU A 133 -0.63 4.38 4.17
CA LEU A 133 -0.96 3.04 4.66
C LEU A 133 -2.46 2.96 5.01
N THR A 134 -3.25 2.45 4.07
CA THR A 134 -4.66 2.13 4.27
C THR A 134 -4.96 0.70 3.86
N THR A 135 -6.05 0.12 4.37
CA THR A 135 -6.45 -1.24 3.98
C THR A 135 -6.92 -1.35 2.52
N SER A 136 -7.09 -0.23 1.82
CA SER A 136 -7.38 -0.22 0.37
C SER A 136 -6.10 -0.34 -0.48
N ASN A 137 -4.95 0.04 0.08
CA ASN A 137 -3.63 -0.04 -0.57
C ASN A 137 -2.90 -1.36 -0.25
N MET A 138 -3.66 -2.35 0.24
CA MET A 138 -3.20 -3.68 0.61
C MET A 138 -4.08 -4.68 -0.12
N MET A 139 -3.48 -5.62 -0.84
CA MET A 139 -4.18 -6.65 -1.59
C MET A 139 -3.80 -8.05 -1.12
N LEU A 140 -4.75 -8.98 -1.24
CA LEU A 140 -4.57 -10.41 -0.94
C LEU A 140 -4.73 -11.18 -2.24
N SER A 141 -3.85 -12.14 -2.53
CA SER A 141 -3.95 -12.97 -3.75
C SER A 141 -5.20 -13.88 -3.77
N SER A 142 -5.76 -14.16 -2.60
CA SER A 142 -7.03 -14.88 -2.39
C SER A 142 -7.51 -14.64 -0.95
N ASP A 143 -8.75 -15.02 -0.62
CA ASP A 143 -9.28 -14.91 0.75
C ASP A 143 -8.48 -15.76 1.76
N ASP A 144 -7.91 -16.88 1.33
CA ASP A 144 -7.08 -17.77 2.15
C ASP A 144 -5.63 -17.28 2.27
N ALA A 145 -5.16 -16.43 1.36
CA ALA A 145 -3.77 -15.95 1.35
C ALA A 145 -3.43 -15.10 2.58
N THR A 146 -2.36 -15.44 3.28
CA THR A 146 -1.94 -14.70 4.48
C THR A 146 -1.04 -13.51 4.17
N ASP A 147 -0.25 -13.61 3.10
CA ASP A 147 0.65 -12.56 2.67
C ASP A 147 -0.10 -11.39 2.02
N VAL A 148 0.38 -10.17 2.29
CA VAL A 148 -0.20 -8.94 1.76
C VAL A 148 0.71 -8.35 0.70
N THR A 149 0.13 -8.03 -0.45
CA THR A 149 0.77 -7.28 -1.52
C THR A 149 0.49 -5.78 -1.33
N MET A 150 1.55 -5.00 -1.13
CA MET A 150 1.49 -3.56 -0.99
C MET A 150 1.36 -2.91 -2.37
N ILE A 151 0.38 -2.01 -2.53
CA ILE A 151 0.12 -1.29 -3.77
C ILE A 151 0.07 0.21 -3.52
N ASP A 152 0.10 1.00 -4.60
CA ASP A 152 0.02 2.47 -4.56
C ASP A 152 1.12 3.18 -3.76
N PHE A 153 2.32 3.22 -4.34
CA PHE A 153 3.45 3.97 -3.79
C PHE A 153 3.45 5.44 -4.24
N GLY A 154 2.28 6.01 -4.57
CA GLY A 154 2.16 7.35 -5.17
C GLY A 154 2.62 8.49 -4.26
N LEU A 155 2.65 8.26 -2.94
CA LEU A 155 3.12 9.18 -1.90
C LEU A 155 4.39 8.68 -1.18
N ALA A 156 4.97 7.58 -1.65
CA ALA A 156 6.07 6.93 -0.94
C ALA A 156 7.38 7.73 -0.99
N ASN A 157 8.11 7.69 0.12
CA ASN A 157 9.41 8.31 0.28
C ASN A 157 10.50 7.23 0.49
N SER A 158 11.61 7.32 -0.25
CA SER A 158 12.73 6.38 -0.18
C SER A 158 13.93 6.91 0.62
N GLN A 159 13.78 8.05 1.28
CA GLN A 159 14.74 8.66 2.20
C GLN A 159 13.99 9.19 3.45
N PRO A 160 13.36 8.30 4.23
CA PRO A 160 12.57 8.70 5.38
C PRO A 160 13.45 9.08 6.58
N LEU A 161 12.97 10.02 7.37
CA LEU A 161 13.43 10.21 8.75
C LEU A 161 12.73 9.19 9.68
N PRO A 162 13.27 8.92 10.88
CA PRO A 162 12.61 8.06 11.86
C PRO A 162 11.18 8.51 12.19
N GLU A 163 10.92 9.82 12.20
CA GLU A 163 9.61 10.42 12.42
C GLU A 163 8.63 10.06 11.30
N ASP A 164 9.08 9.98 10.05
CA ASP A 164 8.23 9.59 8.92
C ASP A 164 7.73 8.15 9.07
N LYS A 165 8.58 7.24 9.56
CA LYS A 165 8.20 5.84 9.84
C LYS A 165 7.15 5.77 10.96
N ALA A 166 7.28 6.60 12.00
CA ALA A 166 6.30 6.69 13.07
C ALA A 166 4.95 7.23 12.59
N VAL A 167 4.97 8.26 11.72
CA VAL A 167 3.76 8.81 11.10
C VAL A 167 3.07 7.76 10.23
N ASP A 168 3.83 6.97 9.46
CA ASP A 168 3.27 5.89 8.62
C ASP A 168 2.48 4.87 9.45
N LEU A 169 3.06 4.42 10.59
CA LEU A 169 2.40 3.50 11.52
C LEU A 169 1.16 4.12 12.18
N TYR A 170 1.25 5.39 12.57
CA TYR A 170 0.10 6.11 13.13
C TYR A 170 -1.05 6.24 12.12
N VAL A 171 -0.74 6.56 10.86
CA VAL A 171 -1.74 6.61 9.78
C VAL A 171 -2.39 5.25 9.57
N MET A 172 -1.60 4.17 9.58
CA MET A 172 -2.12 2.81 9.51
C MET A 172 -3.12 2.52 10.64
N GLU A 173 -2.73 2.76 11.90
CA GLU A 173 -3.60 2.53 13.06
C GLU A 173 -4.93 3.29 12.93
N ARG A 174 -4.88 4.57 12.54
CA ARG A 174 -6.06 5.40 12.29
C ARG A 174 -6.90 4.88 11.13
N ALA A 175 -6.28 4.37 10.06
CA ALA A 175 -6.98 3.82 8.91
C ALA A 175 -7.78 2.56 9.31
N PHE A 176 -7.20 1.69 10.14
CA PHE A 176 -7.91 0.52 10.68
C PHE A 176 -9.07 0.93 11.58
N ALA A 177 -8.81 1.76 12.59
CA ALA A 177 -9.82 2.19 13.56
C ALA A 177 -11.00 2.95 12.92
N SER A 178 -10.76 3.69 11.83
CA SER A 178 -11.80 4.45 11.13
C SER A 178 -12.59 3.63 10.11
N THR A 179 -11.98 2.61 9.51
CA THR A 179 -12.61 1.84 8.41
C THR A 179 -13.31 0.58 8.92
N HIS A 180 -12.81 -0.01 10.01
CA HIS A 180 -13.19 -1.35 10.48
C HIS A 180 -13.62 -1.33 11.94
N VAL A 181 -14.85 -1.78 12.22
CA VAL A 181 -15.41 -1.86 13.57
C VAL A 181 -14.69 -2.93 14.38
N ASN A 182 -14.42 -2.74 15.67
CA ASN A 182 -13.72 -3.69 16.56
C ASN A 182 -12.32 -4.11 16.06
N SER A 183 -11.65 -3.26 15.27
CA SER A 183 -10.37 -3.58 14.65
C SER A 183 -9.16 -3.41 15.58
N GLU A 184 -9.37 -3.04 16.85
CA GLU A 184 -8.30 -2.84 17.83
C GLU A 184 -7.46 -4.11 18.02
N LEU A 185 -8.07 -5.29 17.84
CA LEU A 185 -7.38 -6.59 17.88
C LEU A 185 -6.44 -6.82 16.70
N LEU A 186 -6.73 -6.23 15.54
CA LEU A 186 -5.91 -6.33 14.31
C LEU A 186 -4.70 -5.41 14.37
N VAL A 187 -4.78 -4.31 15.11
CA VAL A 187 -3.72 -3.29 15.20
C VAL A 187 -2.83 -3.49 16.43
N ARG A 188 -3.12 -4.48 17.28
CA ARG A 188 -2.37 -4.73 18.51
C ARG A 188 -0.89 -5.05 18.21
N VAL A 189 -0.09 -4.00 18.40
CA VAL A 189 1.37 -3.86 18.32
C VAL A 189 2.13 -5.06 18.91
N GLU A 190 1.66 -5.63 20.03
CA GLU A 190 2.32 -6.77 20.70
C GLU A 190 2.43 -8.03 19.84
N ASN A 191 1.53 -8.25 18.89
CA ASN A 191 1.55 -9.43 18.02
C ASN A 191 2.54 -9.28 16.85
N VAL A 192 2.70 -8.07 16.33
CA VAL A 192 3.51 -7.78 15.14
C VAL A 192 5.01 -7.70 15.47
N LEU A 193 5.33 -7.36 16.70
CA LEU A 193 6.62 -6.75 17.00
C LEU A 193 7.58 -7.63 17.82
N ASN A 194 7.14 -8.76 18.36
CA ASN A 194 7.96 -9.54 19.29
C ASN A 194 9.09 -10.40 18.65
N LYS A 195 9.34 -10.33 17.34
CA LYS A 195 10.33 -11.23 16.68
C LYS A 195 11.35 -10.59 15.72
N THR A 196 11.25 -9.31 15.36
CA THR A 196 12.25 -8.62 14.52
C THR A 196 13.12 -7.69 15.37
N GLU A 197 14.39 -7.51 14.99
CA GLU A 197 15.50 -7.10 15.86
C GLU A 197 15.43 -5.72 16.56
N ALA A 198 16.37 -5.55 17.50
CA ALA A 198 16.49 -4.58 18.60
C ALA A 198 16.32 -3.07 18.33
N ASN A 199 16.24 -2.58 17.09
CA ASN A 199 16.24 -1.14 16.82
C ASN A 199 14.85 -0.49 16.69
N TRP A 200 13.81 -1.22 16.28
CA TRP A 200 12.47 -0.63 16.08
C TRP A 200 11.73 -0.38 17.42
N ARG A 201 12.12 -1.09 18.49
CA ARG A 201 11.52 -0.98 19.83
C ARG A 201 11.49 0.47 20.33
N LEU A 202 12.56 1.24 20.11
CA LEU A 202 12.69 2.60 20.65
C LEU A 202 11.79 3.63 19.95
N THR A 203 11.54 3.49 18.65
CA THR A 203 10.70 4.43 17.89
C THR A 203 9.21 4.16 18.10
N ALA A 204 8.81 2.88 18.16
CA ALA A 204 7.43 2.49 18.47
C ALA A 204 7.07 2.70 19.95
N TYR A 205 7.96 2.38 20.90
CA TYR A 205 7.68 2.59 22.34
C TYR A 205 7.61 4.07 22.72
N ARG A 206 8.45 4.94 22.15
CA ARG A 206 8.47 6.37 22.54
C ARG A 206 7.20 7.12 22.15
N PHE A 207 6.47 6.70 21.12
CA PHE A 207 5.19 7.32 20.75
C PHE A 207 4.00 6.75 21.52
N ILE A 208 4.00 5.45 21.81
CA ILE A 208 2.89 4.80 22.52
C ILE A 208 2.82 5.21 23.99
N THR A 209 3.96 5.39 24.68
CA THR A 209 3.94 5.83 26.09
C THR A 209 3.35 7.25 26.24
N VAL A 210 3.51 8.12 25.24
CA VAL A 210 2.97 9.49 25.28
C VAL A 210 1.44 9.52 25.11
N LEU A 211 0.84 8.52 24.47
CA LEU A 211 -0.60 8.45 24.24
C LEU A 211 -1.38 7.66 25.30
N THR A 212 -0.71 6.84 26.11
CA THR A 212 -1.33 6.04 27.18
C THR A 212 -1.21 6.66 28.58
N THR A 213 -0.52 7.80 28.74
CA THR A 213 -0.42 8.53 30.03
C THR A 213 -0.98 9.95 29.97
N GLY A 214 -2.01 10.18 29.16
CA GLY A 214 -2.80 11.42 29.13
C GLY A 214 -4.27 11.15 29.45
#